data_AF-A0A133VLX6-F1
#
_entry.id   AF-A0A133VLX6-F1
#
_cell.length_a   1.000
_cell.length_b   1.000
_cell.length_c   1.000
_cell.angle_alpha   90.00
_cell.angle_beta   90.00
_cell.angle_gamma   90.00
#
_symmetry.space_group_name_H-M   'P 1'
#
loop_
_entity.id
_entity.type
_entity.pdbx_description
1 polymer ?
#
loop_
_entity_poly.entity_id
_entity_poly.type
_entity_poly.pdbx_seq_one_letter_code
_entity_poly.pdbx_strand_id
1 'polypeptide(L)'
;MSKSGMTLIVKTVIRLLFPILLLFGSYVIVHGHITPGGGFPGGVIIATAVAMLVLGFGYGESKEAVGEIHTETLESLGALMLIVLGIIGIIIVGNFLGEVPPLGQVGELFSGGNLPLLNIGVGIKVGAGLVTIVYAMISFKEGGQ
;
A
#
# COMPACT_ATOMS: atom_id res chain seq x y z
N MET A 1 18.62 22.71 20.98
CA MET A 1 18.16 21.55 20.17
C MET A 1 17.39 22.08 18.97
N SER A 2 18.06 22.29 17.84
CA SER A 2 17.36 22.53 16.58
C SER A 2 16.75 21.19 16.16
N LYS A 3 15.49 20.94 16.50
CA LYS A 3 14.77 19.75 16.01
C LYS A 3 14.52 19.98 14.52
N SER A 4 15.38 19.42 13.68
CA SER A 4 15.13 19.33 12.23
C SER A 4 13.77 18.69 12.01
N GLY A 5 12.84 19.42 11.41
CA GLY A 5 11.48 18.97 11.13
C GLY A 5 10.51 20.14 10.96
N MET A 6 9.33 19.84 10.41
CA MET A 6 8.29 20.85 10.21
C MET A 6 7.70 21.34 11.55
N THR A 7 6.87 22.39 11.47
CA THR A 7 6.25 23.04 12.64
C THR A 7 5.45 22.04 13.50
N LEU A 8 5.25 22.38 14.77
CA LEU A 8 4.46 21.56 15.70
C LEU A 8 3.06 21.27 15.17
N ILE A 9 2.42 22.27 14.55
CA ILE A 9 1.09 22.13 13.95
C ILE A 9 1.11 21.02 12.88
N VAL A 10 2.10 21.05 11.98
CA VAL A 10 2.21 20.07 10.89
C VAL A 10 2.45 18.67 11.44
N LYS A 11 3.37 18.51 12.40
CA LYS A 11 3.65 17.22 13.04
C LYS A 11 2.40 16.64 13.73
N THR A 12 1.61 17.47 14.41
CA THR A 12 0.36 17.06 15.06
C THR A 12 -0.68 16.60 14.04
N VAL A 13 -0.86 17.36 12.95
CA VAL A 13 -1.81 17.00 11.88
C VAL A 13 -1.41 15.69 11.20
N ILE A 14 -0.13 15.49 10.89
CA ILE A 14 0.36 14.23 10.29
C ILE A 14 0.09 13.05 11.22
N ARG A 15 0.34 13.19 12.53
CA ARG A 15 0.09 12.12 13.50
C ARG A 15 -1.39 11.72 13.57
N LEU A 16 -2.30 12.68 13.40
CA LEU A 16 -3.74 12.42 13.35
C LEU A 16 -4.15 11.76 12.02
N LEU A 17 -3.64 12.27 10.90
CA LEU A 17 -4.02 11.81 9.56
C LEU A 17 -3.43 10.44 9.21
N PHE A 18 -2.25 10.10 9.72
CA PHE A 18 -1.56 8.85 9.39
C PHE A 18 -2.44 7.59 9.55
N PRO A 19 -3.02 7.30 10.74
CA PRO A 19 -3.89 6.12 10.89
C PRO A 19 -5.18 6.21 10.06
N ILE A 20 -5.70 7.42 9.82
CA ILE A 20 -6.90 7.64 9.01
C ILE A 20 -6.61 7.29 7.54
N LEU A 21 -5.47 7.72 7.01
CA LEU A 21 -5.06 7.42 5.64
C LEU A 21 -4.76 5.94 5.45
N LEU A 22 -4.14 5.28 6.45
CA LEU A 22 -3.95 3.83 6.40
C LEU A 22 -5.29 3.10 6.33
N LEU A 23 -6.23 3.43 7.22
CA LEU A 23 -7.57 2.83 7.22
C LEU A 23 -8.32 3.08 5.92
N PHE A 24 -8.29 4.33 5.43
CA PHE A 24 -8.96 4.71 4.20
C PHE A 24 -8.33 4.02 2.97
N GLY A 25 -7.01 3.96 2.89
CA GLY A 25 -6.30 3.22 1.84
C GLY A 25 -6.66 1.74 1.86
N SER A 26 -6.66 1.09 3.03
CA SER A 26 -7.11 -0.30 3.18
C SER A 26 -8.57 -0.50 2.76
N TYR A 27 -9.46 0.43 3.11
CA TYR A 27 -10.85 0.41 2.66
C TYR A 27 -10.98 0.45 1.13
N VAL A 28 -10.26 1.36 0.46
CA VAL A 28 -10.25 1.52 -1.00
C VAL A 28 -9.70 0.27 -1.72
N ILE A 29 -8.70 -0.40 -1.12
CA ILE A 29 -8.16 -1.66 -1.63
C ILE A 29 -9.25 -2.75 -1.58
N VAL A 30 -9.84 -2.95 -0.40
CA VAL A 30 -10.76 -4.06 -0.13
C VAL A 30 -12.09 -3.91 -0.88
N HIS A 31 -12.59 -2.68 -1.06
CA HIS A 31 -13.86 -2.39 -1.73
C HIS A 31 -13.71 -2.03 -3.21
N GLY A 32 -12.54 -2.27 -3.80
CA GLY A 32 -12.23 -1.84 -5.16
C GLY A 32 -13.07 -2.47 -6.26
N HIS A 33 -13.76 -3.59 -5.99
CA HIS A 33 -14.69 -4.22 -6.94
C HIS A 33 -16.14 -3.73 -6.79
N ILE A 34 -16.46 -2.98 -5.72
CA ILE A 34 -17.82 -2.47 -5.44
C ILE A 34 -17.88 -0.96 -5.68
N THR A 35 -16.83 -0.25 -5.30
CA THR A 35 -16.74 1.21 -5.34
C THR A 35 -15.65 1.65 -6.30
N PRO A 36 -15.71 2.88 -6.86
CA PRO A 36 -14.60 3.43 -7.64
C PRO A 36 -13.33 3.44 -6.78
N GLY A 37 -12.31 2.66 -7.17
CA GLY A 37 -11.15 2.40 -6.32
C GLY A 37 -10.28 1.26 -6.84
N GLY A 38 -9.74 0.46 -5.91
CA GLY A 38 -8.87 -0.68 -6.24
C GLY A 38 -7.54 -0.67 -5.52
N GLY A 39 -6.76 -1.71 -5.80
CA GLY A 39 -5.42 -1.89 -5.22
C GLY A 39 -4.49 -0.72 -5.49
N PHE A 40 -4.48 -0.19 -6.72
CA PHE A 40 -3.57 0.90 -7.10
C PHE A 40 -3.83 2.21 -6.32
N PRO A 41 -5.00 2.86 -6.42
CA PRO A 41 -5.24 4.11 -5.70
C PRO A 41 -5.18 3.93 -4.17
N GLY A 42 -5.62 2.78 -3.65
CA GLY A 42 -5.49 2.49 -2.22
C GLY A 42 -4.04 2.33 -1.76
N GLY A 43 -3.19 1.69 -2.56
CA GLY A 43 -1.75 1.61 -2.32
C GLY A 43 -1.06 2.98 -2.36
N VAL A 44 -1.46 3.85 -3.29
CA VAL A 44 -0.96 5.24 -3.37
C VAL A 44 -1.33 6.05 -2.11
N ILE A 45 -2.55 5.89 -1.58
CA ILE A 45 -2.99 6.54 -0.34
C ILE A 45 -2.11 6.10 0.84
N ILE A 46 -1.86 4.79 0.97
CA ILE A 46 -0.98 4.25 2.02
C ILE A 46 0.44 4.79 1.88
N ALA A 47 1.00 4.78 0.67
CA ALA A 47 2.34 5.34 0.43
C ALA A 47 2.41 6.84 0.75
N THR A 48 1.34 7.58 0.48
CA THR A 48 1.23 9.01 0.81
C THR A 48 1.26 9.23 2.33
N ALA A 49 0.59 8.37 3.11
CA ALA A 49 0.62 8.44 4.57
C ALA A 49 2.07 8.30 5.08
N VAL A 50 2.84 7.36 4.53
CA VAL A 50 4.26 7.19 4.86
C VAL A 50 5.10 8.38 4.39
N ALA A 51 4.88 8.87 3.16
CA ALA A 51 5.59 10.04 2.66
C ALA A 51 5.38 11.28 3.55
N MET A 52 4.17 11.47 4.09
CA MET A 52 3.89 12.54 5.04
C MET A 52 4.70 12.39 6.34
N LEU A 53 4.89 11.18 6.86
CA LEU A 53 5.76 10.94 8.01
C LEU A 53 7.20 11.37 7.71
N VAL A 54 7.73 10.97 6.56
CA VAL A 54 9.10 11.34 6.16
C VAL A 54 9.27 12.85 6.03
N LEU A 55 8.31 13.53 5.40
CA LEU A 55 8.37 14.98 5.21
C LEU A 55 8.19 15.76 6.53
N GLY A 56 7.37 15.26 7.45
CA GLY A 56 7.11 15.91 8.73
C GLY A 56 8.21 15.72 9.77
N PHE A 57 8.71 14.49 9.89
CA PHE A 57 9.57 14.02 10.98
C PHE A 57 11.01 13.71 10.52
N GLY A 58 11.25 13.61 9.21
CA GLY A 58 12.54 13.22 8.64
C GLY A 58 12.65 11.71 8.44
N TYR A 59 13.68 11.30 7.67
CA TYR A 59 13.90 9.91 7.28
C TYR A 59 14.10 8.96 8.47
N GLY A 60 14.95 9.36 9.45
CA GLY A 60 15.24 8.54 10.63
C GLY A 60 14.00 8.26 11.50
N GLU A 61 13.29 9.31 11.92
CA GLU A 61 12.08 9.16 12.75
C GLU A 61 10.94 8.44 12.00
N SER A 62 10.82 8.63 10.68
CA SER A 62 9.82 7.91 9.87
C SER A 62 10.11 6.41 9.79
N LYS A 63 11.38 6.01 9.64
CA LYS A 63 11.76 4.60 9.61
C LYS A 63 11.50 3.91 10.94
N GLU A 64 11.71 4.61 12.06
CA GLU A 64 11.36 4.11 13.40
C GLU A 64 9.84 3.97 13.58
N ALA A 65 9.06 4.96 13.13
CA ALA A 65 7.59 4.95 13.26
C ALA A 65 6.91 3.86 12.44
N VAL A 66 7.45 3.54 11.26
CA VAL A 66 6.94 2.50 10.36
C VAL A 66 7.52 1.12 10.71
N GLY A 67 8.65 1.08 11.43
CA GLY A 67 9.42 -0.12 11.75
C GLY A 67 10.40 -0.49 10.64
N GLU A 68 11.20 -1.55 10.85
CA GLU A 68 12.07 -2.16 9.83
C GLU A 68 11.25 -2.90 8.76
N ILE A 69 10.38 -2.16 8.07
CA ILE A 69 9.66 -2.68 6.93
C ILE A 69 10.65 -2.79 5.77
N HIS A 70 10.91 -4.03 5.37
CA HIS A 70 11.62 -4.34 4.14
C HIS A 70 10.66 -4.12 2.98
N THR A 71 10.60 -2.89 2.48
CA THR A 71 9.68 -2.48 1.41
C THR A 71 9.91 -3.32 0.15
N GLU A 72 11.14 -3.71 -0.15
CA GLU A 72 11.47 -4.63 -1.24
C GLU A 72 10.85 -6.02 -1.06
N THR A 73 10.83 -6.55 0.17
CA THR A 73 10.19 -7.83 0.50
C THR A 73 8.68 -7.73 0.33
N LEU A 74 8.06 -6.65 0.79
CA LEU A 74 6.63 -6.42 0.60
C LEU A 74 6.28 -6.27 -0.89
N GLU A 75 7.08 -5.55 -1.65
CA GLU A 75 6.87 -5.40 -3.09
C GLU A 75 6.94 -6.76 -3.81
N SER A 76 7.95 -7.56 -3.47
CA SER A 76 8.14 -8.91 -4.00
C SER A 76 6.99 -9.83 -3.60
N LEU A 77 6.51 -9.74 -2.36
CA LEU A 77 5.36 -10.49 -1.87
C LEU A 77 4.09 -10.12 -2.62
N GLY A 78 3.83 -8.82 -2.85
CA GLY A 78 2.69 -8.36 -3.64
C GLY A 78 2.74 -8.88 -5.07
N ALA A 79 3.92 -8.88 -5.70
CA ALA A 79 4.11 -9.46 -7.04
C ALA A 79 3.87 -10.97 -7.05
N LEU A 80 4.40 -11.69 -6.05
CA LEU A 80 4.21 -13.13 -5.91
C LEU A 80 2.74 -13.49 -5.72
N MET A 81 2.00 -12.73 -4.91
CA MET A 81 0.56 -12.93 -4.73
C MET A 81 -0.20 -12.86 -6.05
N LEU A 82 0.12 -11.90 -6.93
CA LEU A 82 -0.53 -11.78 -8.24
C LEU A 82 -0.26 -12.98 -9.14
N ILE A 83 0.99 -13.46 -9.17
CA ILE A 83 1.39 -14.63 -9.96
C ILE A 83 0.68 -15.89 -9.45
N VAL A 84 0.71 -16.11 -8.13
CA VAL A 84 0.08 -17.29 -7.51
C VAL A 84 -1.43 -17.28 -7.74
N LEU A 85 -2.11 -16.16 -7.50
CA LEU A 85 -3.55 -16.03 -7.75
C LEU A 85 -3.90 -16.21 -9.23
N GLY A 86 -3.04 -15.74 -10.13
CA GLY A 86 -3.19 -15.95 -11.57
C GLY A 86 -3.06 -17.41 -11.98
N ILE A 87 -2.09 -18.14 -11.42
CA ILE A 87 -1.92 -19.60 -11.63
C ILE A 87 -3.11 -20.37 -11.06
N ILE A 88 -3.62 -19.99 -9.88
CA ILE A 88 -4.83 -20.59 -9.30
C ILE A 88 -6.03 -20.44 -10.27
N GLY A 89 -6.16 -19.29 -10.94
CA GLY A 89 -7.15 -19.07 -11.99
C GLY A 89 -7.04 -20.09 -13.14
N ILE A 90 -5.81 -20.40 -13.58
CA ILE A 90 -5.58 -21.43 -14.61
C ILE A 90 -6.02 -22.81 -14.12
N ILE A 91 -5.64 -23.18 -12.90
CA ILE A 91 -5.92 -24.52 -12.34
C ILE A 91 -7.43 -24.74 -12.16
N ILE A 92 -8.17 -23.73 -11.72
CA ILE A 92 -9.59 -23.87 -11.36
C ILE A 92 -10.52 -23.58 -12.54
N VAL A 93 -10.23 -22.51 -13.31
CA VAL A 93 -11.14 -21.96 -14.33
C VAL A 93 -10.58 -22.11 -15.75
N GLY A 94 -9.31 -22.50 -15.90
CA GLY A 94 -8.65 -22.66 -17.20
C GLY A 94 -8.07 -21.37 -17.80
N ASN A 95 -8.23 -20.23 -17.13
CA ASN A 95 -7.75 -18.92 -17.60
C ASN A 95 -6.91 -18.22 -16.53
N PHE A 96 -5.80 -17.57 -16.94
CA PHE A 96 -4.98 -16.77 -16.04
C PHE A 96 -5.80 -15.61 -15.45
N LEU A 97 -5.73 -15.45 -14.12
CA LEU A 97 -6.55 -14.49 -13.36
C LEU A 97 -8.07 -14.69 -13.51
N GLY A 98 -8.51 -15.90 -13.90
CA GLY A 98 -9.93 -16.25 -13.93
C GLY A 98 -10.59 -16.08 -12.56
N GLU A 99 -11.87 -15.73 -12.58
CA GLU A 99 -12.68 -15.52 -11.37
C GLU A 99 -12.96 -16.86 -10.69
N VAL A 100 -12.31 -17.09 -9.55
CA VAL A 100 -12.42 -18.35 -8.80
C VAL A 100 -13.74 -18.41 -8.03
N PRO A 101 -14.60 -19.43 -8.23
CA PRO A 101 -15.85 -19.60 -7.48
C PRO A 101 -15.62 -19.87 -5.99
N PRO A 102 -16.61 -19.63 -5.11
CA PRO A 102 -17.95 -19.11 -5.42
C PRO A 102 -17.96 -17.61 -5.66
N LEU A 103 -18.79 -17.18 -6.61
CA LEU A 103 -19.13 -15.78 -6.81
C LEU A 103 -20.29 -15.45 -5.88
N GLY A 104 -20.09 -14.51 -4.95
CA GLY A 104 -21.14 -14.02 -4.06
C GLY A 104 -22.19 -13.17 -4.79
N GLN A 105 -23.08 -12.52 -4.04
CA GLN A 105 -24.08 -11.63 -4.63
C GLN A 105 -23.47 -10.29 -5.03
N VAL A 106 -23.81 -9.77 -6.21
CA VAL A 106 -23.31 -8.48 -6.70
C VAL A 106 -23.60 -7.38 -5.67
N GLY A 107 -22.56 -6.66 -5.28
CA GLY A 107 -22.63 -5.60 -4.26
C GLY A 107 -22.13 -6.02 -2.87
N GLU A 108 -21.89 -7.31 -2.63
CA GLU A 108 -21.26 -7.82 -1.41
C GLU A 108 -19.73 -7.88 -1.51
N LEU A 109 -19.06 -7.86 -0.36
CA LEU A 109 -17.60 -7.90 -0.32
C LEU A 109 -17.00 -9.17 -0.95
N PHE A 110 -17.68 -10.30 -0.82
CA PHE A 110 -17.23 -11.59 -1.36
C PHE A 110 -17.83 -11.89 -2.75
N SER A 111 -18.33 -10.87 -3.46
CA SER A 111 -18.93 -11.05 -4.78
C SER A 111 -17.91 -11.28 -5.90
N GLY A 112 -16.68 -10.78 -5.75
CA GLY A 112 -15.65 -10.79 -6.80
C GLY A 112 -14.76 -12.02 -6.82
N GLY A 113 -15.09 -13.11 -6.11
CA GLY A 113 -14.22 -14.29 -6.04
C GLY A 113 -12.82 -13.94 -5.51
N ASN A 114 -11.79 -14.10 -6.35
CA ASN A 114 -10.40 -13.75 -6.04
C ASN A 114 -10.04 -12.26 -6.27
N LEU A 115 -10.91 -11.43 -6.84
CA LEU A 115 -10.63 -10.00 -7.10
C LEU A 115 -10.22 -9.21 -5.85
N PRO A 116 -10.87 -9.35 -4.68
CA PRO A 116 -10.42 -8.66 -3.47
C PRO A 116 -8.99 -9.02 -3.08
N LEU A 117 -8.58 -10.29 -3.25
CA LEU A 117 -7.22 -10.74 -2.98
C LEU A 117 -6.22 -10.18 -3.98
N LEU A 118 -6.60 -10.10 -5.26
CA LEU A 118 -5.80 -9.44 -6.30
C LEU A 118 -5.62 -7.96 -5.98
N ASN A 119 -6.68 -7.25 -5.57
CA ASN A 119 -6.58 -5.86 -5.14
C ASN A 119 -5.64 -5.68 -3.95
N ILE A 120 -5.67 -6.58 -2.96
CA ILE A 120 -4.71 -6.57 -1.85
C ILE A 120 -3.27 -6.75 -2.36
N GLY A 121 -3.03 -7.71 -3.24
CA GLY A 121 -1.70 -7.93 -3.83
C GLY A 121 -1.18 -6.71 -4.59
N VAL A 122 -2.03 -6.08 -5.41
CA VAL A 122 -1.70 -4.82 -6.11
C VAL A 122 -1.43 -3.70 -5.10
N GLY A 123 -2.28 -3.55 -4.08
CA GLY A 123 -2.14 -2.49 -3.07
C GLY A 123 -0.85 -2.59 -2.27
N ILE A 124 -0.45 -3.81 -1.87
CA ILE A 124 0.84 -4.07 -1.22
C ILE A 124 1.98 -3.73 -2.18
N LYS A 125 1.96 -4.22 -3.42
CA LYS A 125 3.02 -3.98 -4.41
C LYS A 125 3.20 -2.49 -4.69
N VAL A 126 2.11 -1.77 -4.94
CA VAL A 126 2.12 -0.34 -5.25
C VAL A 126 2.55 0.48 -4.04
N GLY A 127 1.97 0.21 -2.86
CA GLY A 127 2.32 0.91 -1.63
C GLY A 127 3.80 0.75 -1.30
N ALA A 128 4.30 -0.48 -1.33
CA ALA A 128 5.69 -0.79 -1.05
C ALA A 128 6.65 -0.14 -2.06
N GLY A 129 6.37 -0.27 -3.37
CA GLY A 129 7.22 0.33 -4.42
C GLY A 129 7.29 1.85 -4.32
N LEU A 130 6.17 2.53 -4.04
CA LEU A 130 6.16 3.99 -3.87
C LEU A 130 6.91 4.43 -2.61
N VAL A 131 6.78 3.71 -1.50
CA VAL A 131 7.58 3.99 -0.29
C VAL A 131 9.07 3.79 -0.56
N THR A 132 9.46 2.71 -1.26
CA THR A 132 10.84 2.49 -1.69
C THR A 132 11.37 3.66 -2.52
N ILE A 133 10.58 4.15 -3.48
CA ILE A 133 10.96 5.32 -4.30
C ILE A 133 11.16 6.55 -3.42
N VAL A 134 10.23 6.85 -2.50
CA VAL A 134 10.34 7.99 -1.59
C VAL A 134 11.61 7.89 -0.74
N TYR A 135 11.89 6.72 -0.17
CA TYR A 135 13.11 6.49 0.62
C TYR A 135 14.37 6.63 -0.23
N ALA A 136 14.41 6.02 -1.42
CA ALA A 136 15.56 6.10 -2.33
C ALA A 136 15.87 7.54 -2.77
N MET A 137 14.83 8.34 -3.07
CA MET A 137 15.01 9.75 -3.44
C MET A 137 15.58 10.59 -2.29
N ILE A 138 15.19 10.28 -1.04
CA ILE A 138 15.63 11.02 0.14
C ILE A 138 17.03 10.58 0.57
N SER A 139 17.33 9.28 0.52
CA SER A 139 18.66 8.75 0.81
C SER A 139 19.70 9.24 -0.20
N PHE A 140 19.34 9.38 -1.48
CA PHE A 140 20.25 9.93 -2.50
C PHE A 140 20.67 11.37 -2.19
N LYS A 141 19.79 12.16 -1.58
CA LYS A 141 20.11 13.53 -1.15
C LYS A 141 21.08 13.56 0.04
N GLU A 142 21.05 12.57 0.92
CA GLU A 142 21.94 12.48 2.09
C GLU A 142 23.31 11.87 1.76
N GLY A 143 23.39 10.99 0.76
CA GLY A 143 24.62 10.33 0.30
C GLY A 143 25.50 11.15 -0.66
N GLY A 144 25.12 12.39 -0.96
CA GLY A 144 25.90 13.31 -1.80
C GLY A 144 26.97 14.09 -1.03
N GLN A 145 27.86 13.40 -0.33
CA GLN A 145 29.18 13.91 0.05
C GLN A 145 30.24 13.35 -0.91
#